data_AF-A0A7S1IHA1-F1
#
_entry.id   AF-A0A7S1IHA1-F1
#
_cell.length_a   1.000
_cell.length_b   1.000
_cell.length_c   1.000
_cell.angle_alpha   90.00
_cell.angle_beta   90.00
_cell.angle_gamma   90.00
#
_symmetry.space_group_name_H-M   'P 1'
#
loop_
_entity.id
_entity.type
_entity.pdbx_description
1 polymer ?
#
loop_
_entity_poly.entity_id
_entity_poly.type
_entity_poly.pdbx_seq_one_letter_code
_entity_poly.pdbx_strand_id
1 'polypeptide(L)'
;FRPHMSASGDMKKSIEDRFLPVVLVGATPQAERTCQKSGLSFLDLLQPFERLRKDVYTRNTKEDEAYPLRGFSCRLRGVEDAQNTREMKRVEYFSDLVRRAPSADASLETALCQALSAPCPALPLGEGAARARQVTVPWFEDFRREYLHSCRCNHWDTLDHPLGIIIAGSTKEADAVHQCKRLYAELTQSLFEVYTIDPQLCVMFVLLHDREDGPPDRDVAPMFQHFQQGLRPGMTQMLVVHTRREAMQANKVMWKSLRAPIDGFTRGEACIMELGPLALTQDEIDATQNLMDEFLEKGLLPHMERKTRALHTVVSQKAKGQVKKLMNWLGVTTKDEKQPESVAHDKFTLESYEMQLRKLADLLFMLRDYVQAASYYKQLKSELQ
;
A
#
# COMPACT_ATOMS: atom_id res chain seq x y z
N PHE A 1 12.85 -12.77 23.47
CA PHE A 1 13.56 -11.51 23.74
C PHE A 1 13.01 -10.40 22.85
N ARG A 2 12.05 -9.59 23.35
CA ARG A 2 11.65 -8.35 22.66
C ARG A 2 12.60 -7.26 23.14
N PRO A 3 13.42 -6.64 22.28
CA PRO A 3 14.34 -5.60 22.72
C PRO A 3 13.56 -4.35 23.13
N HIS A 4 14.04 -3.70 24.19
CA HIS A 4 13.53 -2.43 24.70
C HIS A 4 13.40 -1.39 23.57
N MET A 5 12.18 -0.89 23.38
CA MET A 5 11.75 -0.05 22.27
C MET A 5 11.75 1.43 22.69
N SER A 6 12.14 2.34 21.78
CA SER A 6 12.22 3.79 22.06
C SER A 6 11.09 4.52 21.34
N ALA A 7 10.24 5.24 22.08
CA ALA A 7 8.96 5.77 21.60
C ALA A 7 9.00 6.67 20.34
N SER A 8 10.12 7.34 20.04
CA SER A 8 10.25 8.14 18.81
C SER A 8 10.55 7.27 17.58
N GLY A 9 11.37 6.22 17.73
CA GLY A 9 11.61 5.24 16.68
C GLY A 9 10.37 4.39 16.39
N ASP A 10 9.58 4.10 17.42
CA ASP A 10 8.36 3.28 17.32
C ASP A 10 7.24 3.99 16.56
N MET A 11 7.03 5.28 16.81
CA MET A 11 6.02 6.07 16.09
C MET A 11 6.41 6.26 14.63
N LYS A 12 7.67 6.63 14.35
CA LYS A 12 8.15 6.81 12.97
C LYS A 12 7.96 5.52 12.16
N LYS A 13 8.38 4.40 12.72
CA LYS A 13 8.23 3.09 12.08
C LYS A 13 6.76 2.73 11.89
N SER A 14 5.91 2.95 12.89
CA SER A 14 4.46 2.70 12.77
C SER A 14 3.80 3.54 11.67
N ILE A 15 4.25 4.79 11.46
CA ILE A 15 3.79 5.65 10.37
C ILE A 15 4.31 5.13 9.03
N GLU A 16 5.61 4.85 8.93
CA GLU A 16 6.23 4.30 7.72
C GLU A 16 5.54 2.99 7.29
N ASP A 17 5.25 2.07 8.21
CA ASP A 17 4.60 0.79 7.94
C ASP A 17 3.11 0.95 7.54
N ARG A 18 2.39 1.94 8.12
CA ARG A 18 0.95 2.15 7.83
C ARG A 18 0.70 2.73 6.46
N PHE A 19 1.53 3.70 6.06
CA PHE A 19 1.35 4.52 4.86
C PHE A 19 2.30 4.12 3.73
N LEU A 20 2.62 2.83 3.64
CA LEU A 20 3.29 2.27 2.46
C LEU A 20 2.35 2.29 1.24
N PRO A 21 2.91 2.42 0.02
CA PRO A 21 2.14 2.32 -1.22
C PRO A 21 1.40 0.99 -1.32
N VAL A 22 0.12 1.03 -1.72
CA VAL A 22 -0.70 -0.18 -1.90
C VAL A 22 -0.51 -0.74 -3.30
N VAL A 23 -0.34 -2.06 -3.38
CA VAL A 23 -0.20 -2.81 -4.63
C VAL A 23 -1.20 -3.97 -4.60
N LEU A 24 -2.05 -4.05 -5.61
CA LEU A 24 -3.00 -5.15 -5.73
C LEU A 24 -2.33 -6.35 -6.37
N VAL A 25 -2.69 -7.55 -5.91
CA VAL A 25 -2.18 -8.80 -6.44
C VAL A 25 -3.36 -9.63 -6.91
N GLY A 26 -3.32 -10.06 -8.17
CA GLY A 26 -4.30 -10.97 -8.75
C GLY A 26 -3.60 -12.12 -9.45
N ALA A 27 -4.20 -13.31 -9.40
CA ALA A 27 -3.74 -14.47 -10.15
C ALA A 27 -4.93 -15.09 -10.89
N THR A 28 -4.69 -15.60 -12.10
CA THR A 28 -5.70 -16.42 -12.77
C THR A 28 -5.94 -17.70 -11.98
N PRO A 29 -7.11 -18.36 -12.12
CA PRO A 29 -7.39 -19.60 -11.39
C PRO A 29 -6.34 -20.70 -11.61
N GLN A 30 -5.73 -20.75 -12.80
CA GLN A 30 -4.69 -21.73 -13.11
C GLN A 30 -3.35 -21.36 -12.46
N ALA A 31 -2.98 -20.08 -12.44
CA ALA A 31 -1.80 -19.58 -11.72
C ALA A 31 -1.92 -19.80 -10.21
N GLU A 32 -3.08 -19.51 -9.65
CA GLU A 32 -3.38 -19.70 -8.24
C GLU A 32 -3.28 -21.19 -7.83
N ARG A 33 -3.82 -22.10 -8.66
CA ARG A 33 -3.65 -23.55 -8.47
C ARG A 33 -2.19 -23.98 -8.51
N THR A 34 -1.36 -23.36 -9.35
CA THR A 34 0.08 -23.65 -9.41
C THR A 34 0.76 -23.26 -8.09
N CYS A 35 0.51 -22.07 -7.55
CA CYS A 35 1.05 -21.66 -6.24
C CYS A 35 0.54 -22.52 -5.08
N GLN A 36 -0.75 -22.91 -5.11
CA GLN A 36 -1.37 -23.69 -4.05
C GLN A 36 -0.74 -25.06 -3.84
N LYS A 37 -0.03 -25.60 -4.84
CA LYS A 37 0.71 -26.85 -4.67
C LYS A 37 1.88 -26.73 -3.68
N SER A 38 2.43 -25.53 -3.51
CA SER A 38 3.42 -25.21 -2.47
C SER A 38 2.77 -24.81 -1.14
N GLY A 39 1.44 -24.79 -1.06
CA GLY A 39 0.67 -24.41 0.13
C GLY A 39 0.41 -22.90 0.27
N LEU A 40 0.71 -22.10 -0.76
CA LEU A 40 0.58 -20.64 -0.75
C LEU A 40 -0.37 -20.15 -1.84
N SER A 41 -1.11 -19.07 -1.58
CA SER A 41 -1.67 -18.28 -2.68
C SER A 41 -0.57 -17.51 -3.40
N PHE A 42 -0.85 -16.98 -4.59
CA PHE A 42 0.12 -16.12 -5.27
C PHE A 42 0.45 -14.86 -4.43
N LEU A 43 -0.54 -14.30 -3.73
CA LEU A 43 -0.32 -13.20 -2.79
C LEU A 43 0.61 -13.59 -1.65
N ASP A 44 0.35 -14.74 -1.00
CA ASP A 44 1.15 -15.21 0.13
C ASP A 44 2.61 -15.49 -0.28
N LEU A 45 2.84 -15.91 -1.53
CA LEU A 45 4.17 -16.15 -2.10
C LEU A 45 5.00 -14.86 -2.22
N LEU A 46 4.38 -13.74 -2.57
CA LEU A 46 5.08 -12.46 -2.75
C LEU A 46 5.31 -11.71 -1.42
N GLN A 47 4.44 -11.92 -0.45
CA GLN A 47 4.28 -11.06 0.72
C GLN A 47 5.55 -10.83 1.57
N PRO A 48 6.41 -11.82 1.86
CA PRO A 48 7.63 -11.56 2.64
C PRO A 48 8.64 -10.63 1.97
N PHE A 49 8.50 -10.42 0.67
CA PHE A 49 9.42 -9.63 -0.15
C PHE A 49 8.83 -8.25 -0.49
N GLU A 50 7.84 -7.79 0.27
CA GLU A 50 7.24 -6.46 0.20
C GLU A 50 8.26 -5.31 0.35
N ARG A 51 9.42 -5.59 0.96
CA ARG A 51 10.50 -4.65 1.21
C ARG A 51 11.67 -4.90 0.26
N LEU A 52 12.10 -3.83 -0.40
CA LEU A 52 13.29 -3.84 -1.25
C LEU A 52 14.54 -4.09 -0.40
N ARG A 53 15.38 -5.06 -0.83
CA ARG A 53 16.59 -5.45 -0.08
C ARG A 53 17.62 -4.34 0.04
N LYS A 54 17.74 -3.50 -1.00
CA LYS A 54 18.73 -2.44 -1.07
C LYS A 54 18.12 -1.07 -0.79
N ASP A 55 18.93 -0.20 -0.21
CA ASP A 55 18.59 1.22 -0.11
C ASP A 55 18.69 1.86 -1.50
N VAL A 56 17.72 2.71 -1.80
CA VAL A 56 17.61 3.41 -3.09
C VAL A 56 17.66 4.91 -2.87
N TYR A 57 17.90 5.65 -3.95
CA TYR A 57 17.81 7.10 -3.97
C TYR A 57 16.61 7.48 -4.82
N THR A 58 15.87 8.49 -4.39
CA THR A 58 14.67 8.96 -5.08
C THR A 58 14.77 10.45 -5.36
N ARG A 59 14.09 10.90 -6.43
CA ARG A 59 13.98 12.31 -6.83
C ARG A 59 12.50 12.68 -6.95
N ASN A 60 12.02 13.52 -6.04
CA ASN A 60 10.59 13.82 -5.93
C ASN A 60 10.13 14.97 -6.85
N THR A 61 10.58 16.19 -6.57
CA THR A 61 10.02 17.43 -7.15
C THR A 61 11.07 18.31 -7.83
N LYS A 62 12.32 18.26 -7.35
CA LYS A 62 13.48 18.91 -7.95
C LYS A 62 14.41 17.84 -8.50
N GLU A 63 14.72 17.89 -9.80
CA GLU A 63 15.54 16.86 -10.45
C GLU A 63 16.98 16.80 -9.93
N ASP A 64 17.49 17.89 -9.34
CA ASP A 64 18.91 18.00 -8.99
C ASP A 64 19.28 17.42 -7.62
N GLU A 65 18.31 17.15 -6.73
CA GLU A 65 18.59 16.72 -5.36
C GLU A 65 17.96 15.35 -5.07
N ALA A 66 18.78 14.31 -5.17
CA ALA A 66 18.39 12.95 -4.78
C ALA A 66 18.63 12.75 -3.27
N TYR A 67 17.70 12.08 -2.60
CA TYR A 67 17.84 11.72 -1.18
C TYR A 67 17.68 10.21 -0.97
N PRO A 68 18.31 9.63 0.07
CA PRO A 68 18.24 8.21 0.33
C PRO A 68 16.86 7.82 0.87
N LEU A 69 16.23 6.84 0.22
CA LEU A 69 14.98 6.20 0.62
C LEU A 69 15.29 4.78 1.10
N ARG A 70 15.55 4.65 2.40
CA ARG A 70 16.00 3.38 3.01
C ARG A 70 14.85 2.43 3.28
N GLY A 71 14.98 1.17 2.89
CA GLY A 71 13.93 0.17 3.10
C GLY A 71 12.59 0.54 2.46
N PHE A 72 12.62 1.01 1.20
CA PHE A 72 11.41 1.20 0.41
C PHE A 72 10.61 -0.11 0.37
N SER A 73 9.31 -0.01 0.63
CA SER A 73 8.42 -1.18 0.77
C SER A 73 7.04 -0.86 0.21
N CYS A 74 6.22 -1.88 -0.01
CA CYS A 74 4.82 -1.75 -0.38
C CYS A 74 3.92 -2.62 0.51
N ARG A 75 2.61 -2.43 0.44
CA ARG A 75 1.60 -3.33 1.02
C ARG A 75 0.91 -4.07 -0.11
N LEU A 76 1.08 -5.39 -0.16
CA LEU A 76 0.34 -6.24 -1.07
C LEU A 76 -1.06 -6.51 -0.52
N ARG A 77 -2.04 -6.49 -1.40
CA ARG A 77 -3.45 -6.76 -1.07
C ARG A 77 -4.08 -7.66 -2.12
N GLY A 78 -4.97 -8.52 -1.65
CA GLY A 78 -5.86 -9.25 -2.54
C GLY A 78 -6.81 -8.29 -3.25
N VAL A 79 -7.47 -8.81 -4.27
CA VAL A 79 -8.46 -8.07 -5.06
C VAL A 79 -9.70 -7.78 -4.22
N GLU A 80 -10.08 -8.77 -3.43
CA GLU A 80 -11.18 -8.78 -2.48
C GLU A 80 -10.99 -7.74 -1.35
N ASP A 81 -9.75 -7.48 -0.95
CA ASP A 81 -9.41 -6.55 0.14
C ASP A 81 -9.63 -5.08 -0.24
N ALA A 82 -9.69 -4.77 -1.54
CA ALA A 82 -9.84 -3.40 -2.03
C ALA A 82 -11.28 -2.87 -1.91
N GLN A 83 -12.25 -3.75 -1.64
CA GLN A 83 -13.66 -3.39 -1.54
C GLN A 83 -14.01 -2.95 -0.10
N ASN A 84 -14.51 -1.72 0.08
CA ASN A 84 -14.84 -1.20 1.40
C ASN A 84 -15.96 -2.00 2.04
N THR A 85 -15.80 -2.26 3.33
CA THR A 85 -16.91 -2.76 4.14
C THR A 85 -17.83 -1.58 4.50
N ARG A 86 -19.13 -1.70 4.17
CA ARG A 86 -20.13 -0.63 4.35
C ARG A 86 -20.12 -0.03 5.77
N GLU A 87 -20.35 1.28 5.89
CA GLU A 87 -20.35 2.07 7.14
C GLU A 87 -21.07 1.43 8.34
N MET A 88 -22.27 0.88 8.13
CA MET A 88 -23.06 0.25 9.21
C MET A 88 -22.35 -0.93 9.87
N LYS A 89 -21.58 -1.73 9.11
CA LYS A 89 -20.85 -2.87 9.67
C LYS A 89 -19.68 -2.42 10.55
N ARG A 90 -19.15 -1.20 10.35
CA ARG A 90 -18.01 -0.68 11.11
C ARG A 90 -18.36 -0.41 12.57
N VAL A 91 -19.50 0.23 12.83
CA VAL A 91 -19.92 0.60 14.19
C VAL A 91 -20.18 -0.65 15.04
N GLU A 92 -20.89 -1.64 14.47
CA GLU A 92 -21.15 -2.92 15.14
C GLU A 92 -19.85 -3.65 15.45
N TYR A 93 -18.93 -3.73 14.48
CA TYR A 93 -17.63 -4.35 14.70
C TYR A 93 -16.79 -3.67 15.78
N PHE A 94 -16.67 -2.33 15.75
CA PHE A 94 -15.88 -1.61 16.75
C PHE A 94 -16.49 -1.75 18.15
N SER A 95 -17.81 -1.70 18.24
CA SER A 95 -18.52 -1.94 19.50
C SER A 95 -18.23 -3.33 20.04
N ASP A 96 -18.23 -4.33 19.17
CA ASP A 96 -17.91 -5.70 19.50
C ASP A 96 -16.44 -5.92 19.86
N LEU A 97 -15.52 -5.27 19.15
CA LEU A 97 -14.08 -5.32 19.43
C LEU A 97 -13.78 -4.74 20.82
N VAL A 98 -14.41 -3.61 21.16
CA VAL A 98 -14.29 -2.99 22.49
C VAL A 98 -14.95 -3.86 23.57
N ARG A 99 -16.12 -4.46 23.31
CA ARG A 99 -16.80 -5.37 24.27
C ARG A 99 -16.02 -6.65 24.54
N ARG A 100 -15.30 -7.16 23.54
CA ARG A 100 -14.50 -8.39 23.63
C ARG A 100 -13.06 -8.13 24.08
N ALA A 101 -12.63 -6.88 24.14
CA ALA A 101 -11.35 -6.53 24.73
C ALA A 101 -11.31 -7.07 26.17
N PRO A 102 -10.22 -7.74 26.60
CA PRO A 102 -10.11 -8.12 28.00
C PRO A 102 -10.32 -6.85 28.82
N SER A 103 -11.27 -6.89 29.76
CA SER A 103 -11.43 -5.86 30.78
C SER A 103 -10.04 -5.54 31.27
N ALA A 104 -9.59 -4.30 31.05
CA ALA A 104 -8.24 -3.85 31.38
C ALA A 104 -7.89 -4.47 32.74
N ASP A 105 -6.76 -5.18 32.84
CA ASP A 105 -6.30 -5.64 34.15
C ASP A 105 -6.47 -4.46 35.10
N ALA A 106 -7.11 -4.66 36.26
CA ALA A 106 -7.37 -3.56 37.19
C ALA A 106 -6.08 -2.77 37.51
N SER A 107 -4.91 -3.41 37.36
CA SER A 107 -3.58 -2.79 37.40
C SER A 107 -3.28 -1.82 36.26
N LEU A 108 -3.72 -2.07 35.03
CA LEU A 108 -3.60 -1.18 33.86
C LEU A 108 -4.47 0.06 34.03
N GLU A 109 -5.73 -0.12 34.44
CA GLU A 109 -6.65 0.99 34.73
C GLU A 109 -6.12 1.83 35.89
N THR A 110 -5.65 1.19 36.96
CA THR A 110 -4.98 1.87 38.08
C THR A 110 -3.71 2.59 37.63
N ALA A 111 -2.87 2.00 36.76
CA ALA A 111 -1.65 2.63 36.26
C ALA A 111 -1.95 3.83 35.34
N LEU A 112 -2.97 3.74 34.48
CA LEU A 112 -3.44 4.86 33.65
C LEU A 112 -4.06 5.97 34.48
N CYS A 113 -4.94 5.64 35.43
CA CYS A 113 -5.51 6.61 36.37
C CYS A 113 -4.42 7.29 37.20
N GLN A 114 -3.41 6.56 37.68
CA GLN A 114 -2.26 7.14 38.38
C GLN A 114 -1.40 8.03 37.47
N ALA A 115 -1.18 7.64 36.21
CA ALA A 115 -0.43 8.43 35.24
C ALA A 115 -1.17 9.73 34.84
N LEU A 116 -2.50 9.66 34.69
CA LEU A 116 -3.36 10.79 34.30
C LEU A 116 -3.70 11.71 35.49
N SER A 117 -3.73 11.18 36.71
CA SER A 117 -4.07 11.92 37.93
C SER A 117 -2.84 12.45 38.68
N ALA A 118 -1.62 12.08 38.25
CA ALA A 118 -0.41 12.71 38.76
C ALA A 118 -0.43 14.20 38.38
N PRO A 119 -0.40 15.14 39.35
CA PRO A 119 -0.34 16.56 39.06
C PRO A 119 0.95 16.81 38.32
N CYS A 120 0.88 17.02 37.00
CA CYS A 120 2.02 17.14 36.11
C CYS A 120 3.00 18.18 36.69
N PRO A 121 4.08 17.78 37.39
CA PRO A 121 5.22 18.67 37.44
C PRO A 121 5.72 18.69 36.00
N ALA A 122 6.54 19.65 35.62
CA ALA A 122 7.33 19.50 34.39
C ALA A 122 8.28 18.30 34.57
N LEU A 123 7.75 17.07 34.47
CA LEU A 123 8.54 15.86 34.36
C LEU A 123 9.29 16.04 33.04
N PRO A 124 10.63 16.02 33.05
CA PRO A 124 11.36 16.06 31.80
C PRO A 124 10.77 14.96 30.91
N LEU A 125 10.38 15.33 29.68
CA LEU A 125 9.59 14.52 28.74
C LEU A 125 10.04 13.04 28.64
N GLY A 126 11.29 12.74 29.00
CA GLY A 126 11.87 11.41 29.06
C GLY A 126 11.25 10.45 30.09
N GLU A 127 10.92 10.87 31.31
CA GLU A 127 10.52 9.93 32.39
C GLU A 127 9.04 9.54 32.33
N GLY A 128 8.14 10.49 32.06
CA GLY A 128 6.72 10.20 31.84
C GLY A 128 6.50 9.34 30.59
N ALA A 129 7.25 9.61 29.51
CA ALA A 129 7.26 8.76 28.32
C ALA A 129 7.82 7.37 28.62
N ALA A 130 8.82 7.23 29.49
CA ALA A 130 9.40 5.93 29.85
C ALA A 130 8.42 5.03 30.63
N ARG A 131 7.59 5.60 31.52
CA ARG A 131 6.53 4.85 32.21
C ARG A 131 5.38 4.50 31.27
N ALA A 132 4.95 5.42 30.41
CA ALA A 132 3.94 5.13 29.39
C ALA A 132 4.38 4.02 28.41
N ARG A 133 5.69 3.91 28.10
CA ARG A 133 6.27 2.82 27.28
C ARG A 133 6.14 1.43 27.89
N GLN A 134 5.99 1.31 29.21
CA GLN A 134 5.83 0.01 29.89
C GLN A 134 4.37 -0.46 29.89
N VAL A 135 3.43 0.44 29.63
CA VAL A 135 2.00 0.17 29.59
C VAL A 135 1.62 -0.22 28.16
N THR A 136 1.68 -1.52 27.85
CA THR A 136 1.07 -2.01 26.62
C THR A 136 -0.43 -2.12 26.83
N VAL A 137 -1.22 -1.52 25.94
CA VAL A 137 -2.68 -1.64 25.92
C VAL A 137 -3.06 -2.44 24.66
N PRO A 138 -2.98 -3.79 24.67
CA PRO A 138 -3.06 -4.59 23.45
C PRO A 138 -4.36 -4.36 22.68
N TRP A 139 -5.48 -4.22 23.40
CA TRP A 139 -6.78 -3.94 22.79
C TRP A 139 -6.82 -2.58 22.07
N PHE A 140 -6.07 -1.58 22.55
CA PHE A 140 -6.00 -0.26 21.92
C PHE A 140 -5.16 -0.31 20.65
N GLU A 141 -4.09 -1.11 20.62
CA GLU A 141 -3.33 -1.34 19.39
C GLU A 141 -4.15 -2.08 18.34
N ASP A 142 -4.94 -3.06 18.77
CA ASP A 142 -5.90 -3.75 17.89
C ASP A 142 -6.98 -2.79 17.41
N PHE A 143 -7.61 -2.03 18.31
CA PHE A 143 -8.58 -1.01 17.95
C PHE A 143 -8.00 0.03 16.99
N ARG A 144 -6.81 0.57 17.27
CA ARG A 144 -6.14 1.58 16.44
C ARG A 144 -5.87 1.05 15.04
N ARG A 145 -5.34 -0.17 14.94
CA ARG A 145 -5.12 -0.88 13.67
C ARG A 145 -6.44 -1.04 12.91
N GLU A 146 -7.46 -1.56 13.56
CA GLU A 146 -8.77 -1.80 12.95
C GLU A 146 -9.47 -0.51 12.53
N TYR A 147 -9.40 0.54 13.36
CA TYR A 147 -9.92 1.86 13.05
C TYR A 147 -9.27 2.41 11.81
N LEU A 148 -7.94 2.41 11.76
CA LEU A 148 -7.17 2.86 10.61
C LEU A 148 -7.47 2.00 9.36
N HIS A 149 -7.66 0.69 9.51
CA HIS A 149 -8.09 -0.20 8.42
C HIS A 149 -9.50 0.14 7.92
N SER A 150 -10.41 0.51 8.81
CA SER A 150 -11.77 0.90 8.44
C SER A 150 -11.84 2.26 7.76
N CYS A 151 -10.84 3.13 7.95
CA CYS A 151 -10.75 4.43 7.31
C CYS A 151 -10.22 4.37 5.87
N ARG A 152 -9.91 3.17 5.35
CA ARG A 152 -9.37 2.97 3.99
C ARG A 152 -10.36 3.36 2.90
N CYS A 153 -9.81 3.75 1.75
CA CYS A 153 -10.56 3.96 0.51
C CYS A 153 -11.78 4.89 0.67
N ASN A 154 -11.69 5.90 1.53
CA ASN A 154 -12.69 6.96 1.52
C ASN A 154 -12.51 7.79 0.23
N HIS A 155 -13.59 8.34 -0.31
CA HIS A 155 -13.52 9.11 -1.56
C HIS A 155 -12.62 10.35 -1.48
N TRP A 156 -12.27 10.81 -0.27
CA TRP A 156 -11.38 11.94 -0.01
C TRP A 156 -9.95 11.54 0.40
N ASP A 157 -9.64 10.26 0.60
CA ASP A 157 -8.33 9.77 1.05
C ASP A 157 -7.59 9.04 -0.08
N THR A 158 -6.35 9.44 -0.39
CA THR A 158 -5.55 8.79 -1.44
C THR A 158 -4.38 7.97 -0.93
N LEU A 159 -4.19 7.88 0.40
CA LEU A 159 -3.10 7.12 1.04
C LEU A 159 -3.27 5.59 0.91
N ASP A 160 -4.50 5.13 0.78
CA ASP A 160 -4.82 3.71 0.57
C ASP A 160 -5.28 3.40 -0.87
N HIS A 161 -5.18 4.37 -1.79
CA HIS A 161 -5.39 4.10 -3.21
C HIS A 161 -4.26 3.22 -3.77
N PRO A 162 -4.58 2.21 -4.59
CA PRO A 162 -3.57 1.39 -5.22
C PRO A 162 -2.70 2.25 -6.15
N LEU A 163 -1.39 2.00 -6.10
CA LEU A 163 -0.39 2.61 -6.99
C LEU A 163 0.20 1.60 -7.98
N GLY A 164 -0.02 0.30 -7.74
CA GLY A 164 0.35 -0.74 -8.67
C GLY A 164 -0.54 -1.98 -8.62
N ILE A 165 -0.38 -2.83 -9.62
CA ILE A 165 -1.03 -4.13 -9.74
C ILE A 165 -0.01 -5.16 -10.23
N ILE A 166 0.04 -6.33 -9.61
CA ILE A 166 0.78 -7.50 -10.06
C ILE A 166 -0.25 -8.57 -10.48
N ILE A 167 -0.18 -9.03 -11.73
CA ILE A 167 -1.11 -10.03 -12.27
C ILE A 167 -0.35 -11.26 -12.73
N ALA A 168 -0.68 -12.44 -12.20
CA ALA A 168 -0.09 -13.71 -12.61
C ALA A 168 -1.01 -14.50 -13.54
N GLY A 169 -0.47 -14.98 -14.66
CA GLY A 169 -1.02 -16.05 -15.50
C GLY A 169 -0.16 -17.32 -15.41
N SER A 170 -0.60 -18.41 -16.03
CA SER A 170 0.12 -19.70 -15.99
C SER A 170 0.50 -20.18 -17.39
N THR A 171 1.66 -20.81 -17.53
CA THR A 171 2.04 -21.53 -18.76
C THR A 171 1.10 -22.69 -19.10
N LYS A 172 0.23 -23.10 -18.17
CA LYS A 172 -0.79 -24.13 -18.40
C LYS A 172 -2.06 -23.60 -19.06
N GLU A 173 -2.18 -22.28 -19.21
CA GLU A 173 -3.31 -21.66 -19.88
C GLU A 173 -3.12 -21.69 -21.39
N ALA A 174 -4.20 -21.96 -22.14
CA ALA A 174 -4.16 -21.93 -23.59
C ALA A 174 -3.80 -20.53 -24.13
N ASP A 175 -4.25 -19.47 -23.45
CA ASP A 175 -3.93 -18.08 -23.77
C ASP A 175 -3.77 -17.27 -22.47
N ALA A 176 -2.58 -17.32 -21.88
CA ALA A 176 -2.25 -16.60 -20.66
C ALA A 176 -2.34 -15.07 -20.82
N VAL A 177 -2.08 -14.54 -22.03
CA VAL A 177 -2.17 -13.10 -22.32
C VAL A 177 -3.61 -12.63 -22.19
N HIS A 178 -4.54 -13.34 -22.83
CA HIS A 178 -5.95 -13.01 -22.76
C HIS A 178 -6.49 -13.12 -21.33
N GLN A 179 -6.13 -14.18 -20.58
CA GLN A 179 -6.58 -14.33 -19.19
C GLN A 179 -6.08 -13.18 -18.30
N CYS A 180 -4.80 -12.80 -18.44
CA CYS A 180 -4.24 -11.66 -17.69
C CYS A 180 -4.91 -10.33 -18.04
N LYS A 181 -5.20 -10.08 -19.32
CA LYS A 181 -5.92 -8.88 -19.76
C LYS A 181 -7.35 -8.83 -19.22
N ARG A 182 -8.05 -9.95 -19.24
CA ARG A 182 -9.41 -10.06 -18.70
C ARG A 182 -9.41 -9.75 -17.21
N LEU A 183 -8.50 -10.38 -16.46
CA LEU A 183 -8.35 -10.13 -15.02
C LEU A 183 -8.03 -8.65 -14.76
N TYR A 184 -7.08 -8.04 -15.49
CA TYR A 184 -6.78 -6.61 -15.35
C TYR A 184 -8.02 -5.71 -15.57
N ALA A 185 -8.84 -6.02 -16.58
CA ALA A 185 -10.06 -5.26 -16.88
C ALA A 185 -11.09 -5.40 -15.77
N GLU A 186 -11.34 -6.62 -15.27
CA GLU A 186 -12.25 -6.89 -14.15
C GLU A 186 -11.83 -6.12 -12.88
N LEU A 187 -10.53 -6.15 -12.57
CA LEU A 187 -9.94 -5.43 -11.44
C LEU A 187 -10.16 -3.93 -11.55
N THR A 188 -9.74 -3.35 -12.67
CA THR A 188 -9.80 -1.89 -12.85
C THR A 188 -11.22 -1.38 -12.94
N GLN A 189 -12.14 -2.13 -13.55
CA GLN A 189 -13.56 -1.78 -13.57
C GLN A 189 -14.12 -1.70 -12.15
N SER A 190 -13.91 -2.73 -11.32
CA SER A 190 -14.43 -2.76 -9.94
C SER A 190 -13.89 -1.62 -9.06
N LEU A 191 -12.63 -1.23 -9.26
CA LEU A 191 -11.99 -0.14 -8.51
C LEU A 191 -12.52 1.23 -8.90
N PHE A 192 -12.66 1.48 -10.21
CA PHE A 192 -13.02 2.80 -10.74
C PHE A 192 -14.53 3.10 -10.63
N GLU A 193 -15.37 2.07 -10.55
CA GLU A 193 -16.81 2.25 -10.31
C GLU A 193 -17.09 2.72 -8.87
N VAL A 194 -16.28 2.29 -7.89
CA VAL A 194 -16.52 2.55 -6.46
C VAL A 194 -15.74 3.77 -5.97
N TYR A 195 -14.57 4.06 -6.54
CA TYR A 195 -13.65 5.07 -6.01
C TYR A 195 -13.10 6.01 -7.07
N THR A 196 -12.81 7.24 -6.65
CA THR A 196 -12.11 8.24 -7.46
C THR A 196 -10.59 7.96 -7.45
N ILE A 197 -10.21 6.77 -7.93
CA ILE A 197 -8.82 6.29 -8.02
C ILE A 197 -8.19 6.76 -9.33
N ASP A 198 -6.89 7.00 -9.29
CA ASP A 198 -6.12 7.32 -10.48
C ASP A 198 -5.97 6.10 -11.42
N PRO A 199 -6.40 6.17 -12.68
CA PRO A 199 -6.32 5.03 -13.59
C PRO A 199 -4.89 4.71 -14.03
N GLN A 200 -3.93 5.62 -13.82
CA GLN A 200 -2.52 5.39 -14.14
C GLN A 200 -1.85 4.62 -12.99
N LEU A 201 -1.89 3.29 -13.10
CA LEU A 201 -1.28 2.35 -12.17
C LEU A 201 0.01 1.74 -12.74
N CYS A 202 0.95 1.40 -11.86
CA CYS A 202 2.12 0.59 -12.21
C CYS A 202 1.73 -0.89 -12.33
N VAL A 203 1.72 -1.45 -13.53
CA VAL A 203 1.25 -2.83 -13.75
C VAL A 203 2.42 -3.73 -14.12
N MET A 204 2.58 -4.85 -13.40
CA MET A 204 3.48 -5.95 -13.75
C MET A 204 2.67 -7.22 -14.02
N PHE A 205 3.04 -7.93 -15.08
CA PHE A 205 2.49 -9.23 -15.41
C PHE A 205 3.52 -10.32 -15.15
N VAL A 206 3.09 -11.42 -14.55
CA VAL A 206 3.95 -12.56 -14.20
C VAL A 206 3.44 -13.79 -14.93
N LEU A 207 4.32 -14.51 -15.60
CA LEU A 207 4.02 -15.82 -16.17
C LEU A 207 4.58 -16.89 -15.24
N LEU A 208 3.69 -17.62 -14.57
CA LEU A 208 4.05 -18.74 -13.70
C LEU A 208 4.28 -20.00 -14.53
N HIS A 209 5.47 -20.57 -14.40
CA HIS A 209 5.82 -21.85 -15.00
C HIS A 209 6.04 -22.90 -13.91
N ASP A 210 5.20 -23.93 -13.90
CA ASP A 210 5.42 -25.12 -13.08
C ASP A 210 6.30 -26.10 -13.85
N ARG A 211 7.52 -26.34 -13.36
CA ARG A 211 8.50 -27.16 -14.07
C ARG A 211 8.13 -28.65 -14.12
N GLU A 212 7.36 -29.13 -13.15
CA GLU A 212 7.03 -30.56 -13.01
C GLU A 212 5.73 -30.94 -13.74
N ASP A 213 4.76 -30.02 -13.81
CA ASP A 213 3.41 -30.28 -14.36
C ASP A 213 3.00 -29.26 -15.46
N GLY A 214 3.95 -28.46 -15.93
CA GLY A 214 3.77 -27.51 -17.03
C GLY A 214 4.29 -28.03 -18.38
N PRO A 215 4.24 -27.19 -19.43
CA PRO A 215 4.89 -27.46 -20.71
C PRO A 215 6.40 -27.67 -20.53
N PRO A 216 7.07 -28.43 -21.40
CA PRO A 216 8.51 -28.67 -21.25
C PRO A 216 9.31 -27.37 -21.42
N ASP A 217 10.42 -27.21 -20.67
CA ASP A 217 11.27 -26.00 -20.62
C ASP A 217 11.57 -25.38 -22.00
N ARG A 218 11.75 -26.21 -23.04
CA ARG A 218 12.01 -25.78 -24.43
C ARG A 218 10.89 -24.92 -25.04
N ASP A 219 9.64 -25.14 -24.62
CA ASP A 219 8.46 -24.45 -25.15
C ASP A 219 8.14 -23.19 -24.31
N VAL A 220 8.73 -23.07 -23.11
CA VAL A 220 8.45 -21.95 -22.18
C VAL A 220 9.04 -20.64 -22.69
N ALA A 221 10.25 -20.65 -23.24
CA ALA A 221 10.88 -19.44 -23.78
C ALA A 221 10.05 -18.75 -24.89
N PRO A 222 9.56 -19.45 -25.94
CA PRO A 222 8.69 -18.82 -26.94
C PRO A 222 7.33 -18.41 -26.36
N MET A 223 6.78 -19.16 -25.39
CA MET A 223 5.56 -18.74 -24.68
C MET A 223 5.76 -17.43 -23.92
N PHE A 224 6.89 -17.27 -23.23
CA PHE A 224 7.21 -16.04 -22.53
C PHE A 224 7.43 -14.88 -23.51
N GLN A 225 8.11 -15.09 -24.63
CA GLN A 225 8.24 -14.07 -25.68
C GLN A 225 6.86 -13.61 -26.21
N HIS A 226 5.95 -14.56 -26.47
CA HIS A 226 4.58 -14.23 -26.85
C HIS A 226 3.85 -13.44 -25.75
N PHE A 227 4.04 -13.83 -24.48
CA PHE A 227 3.50 -13.13 -23.33
C PHE A 227 3.99 -11.67 -23.24
N GLN A 228 5.29 -11.44 -23.46
CA GLN A 228 5.89 -10.11 -23.48
C GLN A 228 5.38 -9.23 -24.63
N GLN A 229 5.16 -9.82 -25.82
CA GLN A 229 4.62 -9.11 -26.99
C GLN A 229 3.14 -8.75 -26.81
N GLY A 230 2.36 -9.66 -26.22
CA GLY A 230 0.93 -9.48 -26.00
C GLY A 230 0.59 -8.49 -24.88
N LEU A 231 1.53 -8.26 -23.95
CA LEU A 231 1.40 -7.37 -22.80
C LEU A 231 2.44 -6.23 -22.89
N ARG A 232 2.55 -5.39 -21.85
CA ARG A 232 3.50 -4.27 -21.87
C ARG A 232 4.94 -4.80 -21.79
N PRO A 233 5.78 -4.59 -22.82
CA PRO A 233 7.18 -4.99 -22.77
C PRO A 233 7.91 -4.25 -21.63
N GLY A 234 8.74 -4.96 -20.86
CA GLY A 234 9.52 -4.39 -19.75
C GLY A 234 8.82 -4.37 -18.38
N MET A 235 7.56 -4.79 -18.29
CA MET A 235 6.85 -5.05 -17.03
C MET A 235 6.27 -6.47 -17.00
N THR A 236 7.02 -7.41 -17.56
CA THR A 236 6.65 -8.82 -17.70
C THR A 236 7.79 -9.67 -17.15
N GLN A 237 7.47 -10.59 -16.25
CA GLN A 237 8.45 -11.46 -15.60
C GLN A 237 8.00 -12.92 -15.65
N MET A 238 8.96 -13.84 -15.66
CA MET A 238 8.69 -15.27 -15.53
C MET A 238 9.08 -15.72 -14.14
N LEU A 239 8.20 -16.46 -13.48
CA LEU A 239 8.49 -17.09 -12.19
C LEU A 239 8.35 -18.60 -12.34
N VAL A 240 9.46 -19.31 -12.16
CA VAL A 240 9.50 -20.76 -12.23
C VAL A 240 9.31 -21.32 -10.83
N VAL A 241 8.37 -22.25 -10.68
CA VAL A 241 8.10 -22.96 -9.42
C VAL A 241 8.28 -24.47 -9.62
N HIS A 242 8.76 -25.13 -8.57
CA HIS A 242 9.07 -26.55 -8.50
C HIS A 242 8.11 -27.23 -7.54
N THR A 243 7.10 -27.89 -8.08
CA THR A 243 6.19 -28.68 -7.24
C THR A 243 6.81 -30.04 -6.89
N ARG A 244 7.78 -30.11 -5.98
CA ARG A 244 8.28 -31.40 -5.46
C ARG A 244 7.71 -31.74 -4.08
N ARG A 245 7.16 -32.96 -3.97
CA ARG A 245 6.72 -33.59 -2.69
C ARG A 245 7.87 -33.90 -1.74
N GLU A 246 9.12 -33.94 -2.22
CA GLU A 246 10.32 -34.25 -1.44
C GLU A 246 11.07 -33.00 -0.98
N ALA A 247 10.37 -31.91 -0.65
CA ALA A 247 10.96 -30.80 0.11
C ALA A 247 11.17 -31.23 1.58
N MET A 248 11.97 -32.28 1.79
CA MET A 248 12.50 -32.73 3.07
C MET A 248 13.68 -31.84 3.47
N GLN A 249 13.39 -30.57 3.71
CA GLN A 249 14.13 -29.69 4.61
C GLN A 249 13.20 -28.51 4.82
N ALA A 250 12.30 -28.66 5.79
CA ALA A 250 11.35 -27.63 6.20
C ALA A 250 12.12 -26.33 6.45
N ASN A 251 12.06 -25.43 5.48
CA ASN A 251 12.61 -24.10 5.65
C ASN A 251 11.75 -23.46 6.74
N LYS A 252 12.32 -23.28 7.95
CA LYS A 252 11.66 -22.59 9.08
C LYS A 252 11.58 -21.08 8.83
N VAL A 253 11.51 -20.65 7.56
CA VAL A 253 11.17 -19.28 7.23
C VAL A 253 9.72 -19.14 7.66
N MET A 254 9.50 -18.27 8.65
CA MET A 254 8.18 -17.97 9.16
C MET A 254 7.45 -17.17 8.09
N TRP A 255 6.83 -17.87 7.14
CA TRP A 255 5.92 -17.26 6.18
C TRP A 255 4.72 -16.77 6.95
N LYS A 256 4.71 -15.48 7.23
CA LYS A 256 3.60 -14.80 7.85
C LYS A 256 2.72 -14.29 6.73
N SER A 257 1.70 -15.07 6.38
CA SER A 257 0.61 -14.49 5.62
C SER A 257 0.00 -13.37 6.47
N LEU A 258 -0.12 -12.16 5.95
CA LEU A 258 -0.94 -11.12 6.55
C LEU A 258 -2.17 -10.99 5.66
N ARG A 259 -3.07 -11.98 5.72
CA ARG A 259 -4.41 -11.81 5.14
C ARG A 259 -5.18 -10.82 6.01
N ALA A 260 -5.75 -9.80 5.37
CA ALA A 260 -6.93 -9.19 5.94
C ALA A 260 -8.07 -10.23 5.77
N PRO A 261 -8.88 -10.49 6.80
CA PRO A 261 -10.02 -11.37 6.64
C PRO A 261 -10.95 -10.86 5.55
N ILE A 262 -11.38 -11.78 4.67
CA ILE A 262 -12.22 -11.57 3.48
C ILE A 262 -13.57 -10.91 3.82
N ASP A 263 -13.96 -10.90 5.10
CA ASP A 263 -15.28 -10.48 5.53
C ASP A 263 -15.26 -9.12 6.23
N GLY A 264 -14.25 -8.28 5.97
CA GLY A 264 -14.22 -6.89 6.43
C GLY A 264 -14.10 -6.68 7.94
N PHE A 265 -14.39 -7.70 8.77
CA PHE A 265 -14.57 -7.61 10.21
C PHE A 265 -14.38 -8.95 10.98
N THR A 266 -13.71 -9.95 10.42
CA THR A 266 -13.41 -11.21 11.13
C THR A 266 -11.99 -11.25 11.70
N ARG A 267 -11.79 -10.59 12.86
CA ARG A 267 -10.53 -10.59 13.63
C ARG A 267 -9.37 -9.92 12.87
N GLY A 268 -9.02 -8.71 13.29
CA GLY A 268 -7.79 -7.98 12.98
C GLY A 268 -6.48 -8.65 13.38
N GLU A 269 -6.46 -9.97 13.56
CA GLU A 269 -5.25 -10.68 13.25
C GLU A 269 -5.13 -10.52 11.74
N ALA A 270 -4.14 -9.76 11.29
CA ALA A 270 -3.37 -10.30 10.19
C ALA A 270 -3.05 -11.71 10.67
N CYS A 271 -3.83 -12.68 10.20
CA CYS A 271 -3.75 -14.03 10.71
C CYS A 271 -2.40 -14.45 10.21
N ILE A 272 -1.38 -14.28 11.07
CA ILE A 272 -0.08 -14.87 10.90
C ILE A 272 -0.39 -16.35 10.99
N MET A 273 -0.89 -16.88 9.88
CA MET A 273 -0.94 -18.29 9.65
C MET A 273 0.53 -18.62 9.60
N GLU A 274 1.00 -19.25 10.66
CA GLU A 274 2.21 -20.04 10.57
C GLU A 274 1.87 -21.14 9.57
N LEU A 275 2.13 -20.82 8.31
CA LEU A 275 2.06 -21.78 7.24
C LEU A 275 3.03 -22.90 7.65
N GLY A 276 2.56 -24.15 7.58
CA GLY A 276 3.34 -25.32 7.95
C GLY A 276 4.62 -25.45 7.11
N PRO A 277 5.34 -26.59 7.15
CA PRO A 277 6.49 -26.78 6.28
C PRO A 277 6.08 -26.56 4.81
N LEU A 278 6.62 -25.51 4.19
CA LEU A 278 6.32 -25.13 2.82
C LEU A 278 7.22 -25.88 1.85
N ALA A 279 6.64 -26.30 0.72
CA ALA A 279 7.38 -26.94 -0.36
C ALA A 279 7.96 -25.87 -1.31
N LEU A 280 8.88 -25.06 -0.77
CA LEU A 280 9.63 -24.06 -1.54
C LEU A 280 11.13 -24.32 -1.40
N THR A 281 11.81 -24.41 -2.53
CA THR A 281 13.27 -24.44 -2.64
C THR A 281 13.86 -23.05 -2.42
N GLN A 282 15.16 -22.97 -2.11
CA GLN A 282 15.85 -21.68 -1.98
C GLN A 282 15.86 -20.90 -3.31
N ASP A 283 15.97 -21.60 -4.44
CA ASP A 283 15.94 -20.97 -5.77
C ASP A 283 14.59 -20.30 -6.05
N GLU A 284 13.48 -20.91 -5.61
CA GLU A 284 12.14 -20.30 -5.73
C GLU A 284 11.99 -19.06 -4.84
N ILE A 285 12.53 -19.12 -3.62
CA ILE A 285 12.56 -18.00 -2.67
C ILE A 285 13.34 -16.83 -3.29
N ASP A 286 14.53 -17.10 -3.81
CA ASP A 286 15.40 -16.09 -4.42
C ASP A 286 14.78 -15.54 -5.72
N ALA A 287 14.18 -16.38 -6.56
CA ALA A 287 13.46 -15.95 -7.76
C ALA A 287 12.28 -15.02 -7.43
N THR A 288 11.51 -15.36 -6.39
CA THR A 288 10.37 -14.55 -5.94
C THR A 288 10.82 -13.21 -5.35
N GLN A 289 11.89 -13.22 -4.54
CA GLN A 289 12.51 -11.99 -4.03
C GLN A 289 13.04 -11.11 -5.17
N ASN A 290 13.70 -11.69 -6.18
CA ASN A 290 14.23 -10.95 -7.32
C ASN A 290 13.10 -10.30 -8.15
N LEU A 291 11.99 -11.02 -8.34
CA LEU A 291 10.79 -10.50 -8.99
C LEU A 291 10.22 -9.29 -8.24
N MET A 292 10.14 -9.37 -6.91
CA MET A 292 9.64 -8.26 -6.09
C MET A 292 10.61 -7.08 -6.05
N ASP A 293 11.92 -7.32 -5.96
CA ASP A 293 12.92 -6.27 -6.05
C ASP A 293 12.85 -5.53 -7.39
N GLU A 294 12.69 -6.27 -8.49
CA GLU A 294 12.55 -5.69 -9.83
C GLU A 294 11.26 -4.86 -9.95
N PHE A 295 10.14 -5.34 -9.42
CA PHE A 295 8.90 -4.59 -9.38
C PHE A 295 9.05 -3.29 -8.58
N LEU A 296 9.61 -3.35 -7.38
CA LEU A 296 9.74 -2.20 -6.49
C LEU A 296 10.71 -1.16 -7.07
N GLU A 297 11.86 -1.61 -7.56
CA GLU A 297 12.94 -0.72 -8.03
C GLU A 297 12.70 -0.18 -9.44
N LYS A 298 12.30 -1.04 -10.39
CA LYS A 298 12.18 -0.64 -11.80
C LYS A 298 10.76 -0.27 -12.19
N GLY A 299 9.76 -0.71 -11.43
CA GLY A 299 8.34 -0.44 -11.64
C GLY A 299 7.80 0.67 -10.74
N LEU A 300 7.52 0.31 -9.49
CA LEU A 300 6.72 1.10 -8.57
C LEU A 300 7.39 2.43 -8.21
N LEU A 301 8.65 2.41 -7.80
CA LEU A 301 9.35 3.64 -7.40
C LEU A 301 9.45 4.64 -8.58
N PRO A 302 9.94 4.28 -9.78
CA PRO A 302 9.95 5.20 -10.93
C PRO A 302 8.55 5.67 -11.35
N HIS A 303 7.52 4.84 -11.17
CA HIS A 303 6.14 5.26 -11.38
C HIS A 303 5.72 6.36 -10.40
N MET A 304 5.97 6.18 -9.10
CA MET A 304 5.67 7.16 -8.06
C MET A 304 6.43 8.47 -8.27
N GLU A 305 7.71 8.42 -8.64
CA GLU A 305 8.52 9.61 -8.95
C GLU A 305 7.95 10.40 -10.14
N ARG A 306 7.63 9.71 -11.25
CA ARG A 306 7.04 10.36 -12.43
C ARG A 306 5.71 11.03 -12.09
N LYS A 307 4.89 10.36 -11.31
CA LYS A 307 3.58 10.88 -10.88
C LYS A 307 3.72 12.08 -9.95
N THR A 308 4.65 12.02 -9.00
CA THR A 308 5.00 13.14 -8.12
C THR A 308 5.46 14.36 -8.93
N ARG A 309 6.35 14.18 -9.91
CA ARG A 309 6.83 15.26 -10.79
C ARG A 309 5.73 15.87 -11.66
N ALA A 310 4.89 15.02 -12.24
CA ALA A 310 3.76 15.46 -13.05
C ALA A 310 2.77 16.31 -12.22
N LEU A 311 2.37 15.80 -11.05
CA LEU A 311 1.47 16.51 -10.13
C LEU A 311 2.09 17.81 -9.61
N HIS A 312 3.37 17.79 -9.23
CA HIS A 312 4.11 18.98 -8.82
C HIS A 312 4.06 20.09 -9.88
N THR A 313 4.25 19.72 -11.15
CA THR A 313 4.19 20.66 -12.28
C THR A 313 2.78 21.26 -12.41
N VAL A 314 1.75 20.42 -12.38
CA VAL A 314 0.35 20.87 -12.50
C VAL A 314 -0.06 21.78 -11.32
N VAL A 315 0.27 21.36 -10.09
CA VAL A 315 -0.05 22.13 -8.88
C VAL A 315 0.65 23.49 -8.88
N SER A 316 1.92 23.52 -9.28
CA SER A 316 2.71 24.76 -9.35
C SER A 316 2.19 25.74 -10.41
N GLN A 317 1.70 25.23 -11.55
CA GLN A 317 1.08 26.05 -12.59
C GLN A 317 -0.26 26.65 -12.13
N LYS A 318 -1.11 25.83 -11.49
CA LYS A 318 -2.41 26.26 -10.96
C LYS A 318 -2.26 27.27 -9.82
N ALA A 319 -1.27 27.10 -8.93
CA ALA A 319 -0.96 28.05 -7.87
C ALA A 319 -0.57 29.43 -8.43
N LYS A 320 0.21 29.49 -9.51
CA LYS A 320 0.52 30.77 -10.20
C LYS A 320 -0.73 31.42 -10.78
N GLY A 321 -1.68 30.62 -11.29
CA GLY A 321 -2.97 31.10 -11.78
C GLY A 321 -3.88 31.65 -10.68
N GLN A 322 -3.93 30.99 -9.52
CA GLN A 322 -4.69 31.46 -8.35
C GLN A 322 -4.07 32.72 -7.73
N VAL A 323 -2.73 32.81 -7.64
CA VAL A 323 -2.04 34.04 -7.23
C VAL A 323 -2.36 35.19 -8.18
N LYS A 324 -2.43 34.92 -9.50
CA LYS A 324 -2.84 35.93 -10.49
C LYS A 324 -4.31 36.35 -10.31
N LYS A 325 -5.22 35.41 -10.00
CA LYS A 325 -6.62 35.74 -9.65
C LYS A 325 -6.72 36.56 -8.35
N LEU A 326 -5.93 36.23 -7.33
CA LEU A 326 -5.86 36.96 -6.07
C LEU A 326 -5.28 38.37 -6.28
N MET A 327 -4.23 38.53 -7.09
CA MET A 327 -3.68 39.83 -7.46
C MET A 327 -4.65 40.67 -8.30
N ASN A 328 -5.41 40.04 -9.20
CA ASN A 328 -6.49 40.69 -9.93
C ASN A 328 -7.62 41.14 -8.98
N TRP A 329 -7.98 40.31 -8.00
CA TRP A 329 -8.98 40.62 -6.97
C TRP A 329 -8.51 41.71 -6.00
N LEU A 330 -7.22 41.73 -5.65
CA LEU A 330 -6.56 42.78 -4.86
C LEU A 330 -6.29 44.07 -5.67
N GLY A 331 -6.78 44.16 -6.91
CA GLY A 331 -6.79 45.40 -7.70
C GLY A 331 -5.43 45.82 -8.26
N VAL A 332 -4.45 44.92 -8.38
CA VAL A 332 -3.09 45.26 -8.84
C VAL A 332 -2.96 45.37 -10.36
N THR A 333 -3.98 44.95 -11.14
CA THR A 333 -4.02 45.22 -12.59
C THR A 333 -5.42 45.61 -13.05
N THR A 334 -5.54 46.81 -13.63
CA THR A 334 -6.75 47.33 -14.24
C THR A 334 -7.05 46.65 -15.57
N LYS A 335 -8.13 45.86 -15.63
CA LYS A 335 -9.11 45.82 -16.73
C LYS A 335 -10.26 44.88 -16.37
N ASP A 336 -11.46 45.44 -16.40
CA ASP A 336 -12.74 44.77 -16.15
C ASP A 336 -13.01 43.65 -17.15
N GLU A 337 -13.14 42.42 -16.65
CA GLU A 337 -13.92 41.37 -17.30
C GLU A 337 -14.83 40.72 -16.25
N LYS A 338 -16.13 40.84 -16.46
CA LYS A 338 -17.17 40.18 -15.67
C LYS A 338 -17.07 38.66 -15.90
N GLN A 339 -16.77 37.89 -14.86
CA GLN A 339 -17.00 36.44 -14.85
C GLN A 339 -18.34 36.12 -14.16
N PRO A 340 -19.11 35.15 -14.67
CA PRO A 340 -20.31 34.67 -14.00
C PRO A 340 -19.94 33.80 -12.79
N GLU A 341 -20.71 33.95 -11.72
CA GLU A 341 -20.71 33.04 -10.58
C GLU A 341 -21.10 31.64 -11.03
N SER A 342 -20.21 30.65 -10.84
CA SER A 342 -20.58 29.24 -10.94
C SER A 342 -20.79 28.69 -9.53
N VAL A 343 -22.05 28.67 -9.11
CA VAL A 343 -22.53 27.76 -8.07
C VAL A 343 -22.51 26.35 -8.66
N ALA A 344 -21.54 25.54 -8.25
CA ALA A 344 -21.64 24.09 -8.24
C ALA A 344 -20.72 23.58 -7.12
N HIS A 345 -21.30 23.01 -6.08
CA HIS A 345 -20.58 22.09 -5.19
C HIS A 345 -20.16 20.89 -6.04
N ASP A 346 -19.05 21.05 -6.76
CA ASP A 346 -18.55 20.06 -7.69
C ASP A 346 -18.12 18.82 -6.93
N LYS A 347 -18.60 17.67 -7.41
CA LYS A 347 -18.13 16.34 -6.99
C LYS A 347 -16.60 16.36 -6.94
N PHE A 348 -16.01 15.77 -5.91
CA PHE A 348 -14.57 15.57 -5.79
C PHE A 348 -14.05 14.80 -7.03
N THR A 349 -13.59 15.53 -8.06
CA THR A 349 -13.11 14.91 -9.31
C THR A 349 -11.60 14.71 -9.27
N LEU A 350 -11.09 13.73 -10.02
CA LEU A 350 -9.66 13.45 -10.15
C LEU A 350 -8.81 14.66 -10.60
N GLU A 351 -9.43 15.59 -11.32
CA GLU A 351 -8.78 16.75 -11.93
C GLU A 351 -8.88 18.02 -11.09
N SER A 352 -9.72 17.99 -10.04
CA SER A 352 -9.84 19.07 -9.08
C SER A 352 -8.49 19.43 -8.49
N TYR A 353 -8.29 20.73 -8.24
CA TYR A 353 -7.04 21.20 -7.66
C TYR A 353 -6.78 20.57 -6.29
N GLU A 354 -7.82 20.45 -5.46
CA GLU A 354 -7.79 19.80 -4.16
C GLU A 354 -7.28 18.35 -4.25
N MET A 355 -7.84 17.54 -5.14
CA MET A 355 -7.42 16.14 -5.32
C MET A 355 -5.98 16.04 -5.82
N GLN A 356 -5.58 16.88 -6.78
CA GLN A 356 -4.20 16.88 -7.30
C GLN A 356 -3.19 17.26 -6.22
N LEU A 357 -3.52 18.25 -5.39
CA LEU A 357 -2.71 18.69 -4.26
C LEU A 357 -2.61 17.60 -3.18
N ARG A 358 -3.73 16.94 -2.85
CA ARG A 358 -3.78 15.83 -1.88
C ARG A 358 -2.94 14.63 -2.36
N LYS A 359 -3.12 14.19 -3.60
CA LYS A 359 -2.32 13.11 -4.20
C LYS A 359 -0.83 13.40 -4.19
N LEU A 360 -0.44 14.65 -4.48
CA LEU A 360 0.96 15.06 -4.44
C LEU A 360 1.53 14.95 -3.01
N ALA A 361 0.80 15.46 -2.02
CA ALA A 361 1.20 15.38 -0.62
C ALA A 361 1.30 13.92 -0.14
N ASP A 362 0.33 13.08 -0.48
CA ASP A 362 0.27 11.66 -0.12
C ASP A 362 1.44 10.88 -0.75
N LEU A 363 1.73 11.09 -2.04
CA LEU A 363 2.90 10.46 -2.69
C LEU A 363 4.23 10.88 -2.03
N LEU A 364 4.40 12.17 -1.73
CA LEU A 364 5.59 12.66 -1.02
C LEU A 364 5.71 12.05 0.38
N PHE A 365 4.58 11.86 1.06
CA PHE A 365 4.52 11.20 2.36
C PHE A 365 4.97 9.73 2.28
N MET A 366 4.49 8.98 1.28
CA MET A 366 4.92 7.59 1.03
C MET A 366 6.40 7.50 0.65
N LEU A 367 6.91 8.50 -0.08
CA LEU A 367 8.33 8.64 -0.41
C LEU A 367 9.18 9.20 0.75
N ARG A 368 8.56 9.45 1.92
CA ARG A 368 9.20 9.91 3.16
C ARG A 368 9.81 11.31 3.09
N ASP A 369 9.34 12.12 2.15
CA ASP A 369 9.61 13.55 2.11
C ASP A 369 8.53 14.31 2.89
N TYR A 370 8.57 14.10 4.21
CA TYR A 370 7.58 14.63 5.14
C TYR A 370 7.55 16.15 5.16
N VAL A 371 8.68 16.81 4.86
CA VAL A 371 8.77 18.27 4.85
C VAL A 371 7.96 18.84 3.69
N GLN A 372 8.16 18.34 2.46
CA GLN A 372 7.37 18.80 1.32
C GLN A 372 5.90 18.36 1.45
N ALA A 373 5.64 17.13 1.89
CA ALA A 373 4.28 16.65 2.14
C ALA A 373 3.52 17.58 3.11
N ALA A 374 4.13 17.93 4.25
CA ALA A 374 3.54 18.83 5.24
C ALA A 374 3.27 20.23 4.67
N SER A 375 4.12 20.75 3.78
CA SER A 375 3.88 22.03 3.10
C SER A 375 2.61 21.97 2.24
N TYR A 376 2.44 20.91 1.45
CA TYR A 376 1.24 20.75 0.62
C TYR A 376 -0.03 20.47 1.42
N TYR A 377 0.04 19.72 2.52
CA TYR A 377 -1.11 19.57 3.42
C TYR A 377 -1.52 20.89 4.08
N LYS A 378 -0.58 21.76 4.44
CA LYS A 378 -0.89 23.11 4.95
C LYS A 378 -1.59 23.97 3.89
N GLN A 379 -1.11 23.91 2.65
CA GLN A 379 -1.75 24.59 1.52
C GLN A 379 -3.17 24.07 1.26
N LEU A 380 -3.36 22.75 1.33
CA LEU A 380 -4.67 22.12 1.18
C LEU A 380 -5.64 22.61 2.28
N LYS A 381 -5.16 22.72 3.52
CA LYS A 381 -5.96 23.24 4.63
C LYS A 381 -6.39 24.70 4.39
N SER A 382 -5.53 25.55 3.83
CA SER A 382 -5.89 26.94 3.54
C SER A 382 -6.88 27.09 2.39
N GLU A 383 -6.96 26.14 1.47
CA GLU A 383 -7.95 26.15 0.37
C GLU A 383 -9.34 25.66 0.82
N LEU A 384 -9.42 24.93 1.94
CA LEU A 384 -10.66 24.38 2.52
C LEU A 384 -11.31 25.30 3.57
N GLN A 385 -10.64 26.39 3.95
CA GLN A 385 -11.13 27.42 4.88
C GLN A 385 -11.56 28.65 4.09
#